data_AF-A0A4R7K3I1-F1
#
_entry.id   AF-A0A4R7K3I1-F1
#
_cell.length_a   1.000
_cell.length_b   1.000
_cell.length_c   1.000
_cell.angle_alpha   90.00
_cell.angle_beta   90.00
_cell.angle_gamma   90.00
#
_symmetry.space_group_name_H-M   'P 1'
#
loop_
_entity.id
_entity.type
_entity.pdbx_description
1 polymer ?
#
loop_
_entity_poly.entity_id
_entity_poly.type
_entity_poly.pdbx_seq_one_letter_code
_entity_poly.pdbx_strand_id
1 'polypeptide(L)'
;MKKIKLTSCFLLLTLVSISLVSCSDDDDNNNASPIIEKGTSVSITNTFQGGVGPAFTDGAEVPIEAFFPDADPAELSGTAIVEDGVEFPSYLLGLYDVDINENSIDFKMTAEEGDATYANFFRTIEAGSFDRYYLNFDKAHNVKSFSSSDASVNLRIDTDNVLVVQIGEGFVFQPGASFSITLSEDLPTTPQILNGESIAIRNTFQGIEITDGVEERIEDLFGVPAGSLEATTTVVEGVEFPAYLLGLYDVDVNENSIEYTLVAQAGDPNYGSLFRTIEAGSFDRYYITFGLEHNVESFTSSDPAVNLRIDSDTILVVEIGEGFVFEPGASFTITLN
;
A
#
# COMPACT_ATOMS: atom_id res chain seq x y z
N MET A 1 -8.56 3.06 100.15
CA MET A 1 -9.42 4.26 99.95
C MET A 1 -8.56 5.42 99.44
N LYS A 2 -9.08 6.17 98.45
CA LYS A 2 -8.51 7.36 97.75
C LYS A 2 -7.41 7.07 96.72
N LYS A 3 -7.36 7.67 95.54
CA LYS A 3 -8.29 8.49 94.73
C LYS A 3 -7.74 8.47 93.30
N ILE A 4 -8.64 8.45 92.33
CA ILE A 4 -8.43 8.68 90.89
C ILE A 4 -7.89 10.10 90.63
N LYS A 5 -7.03 10.29 89.60
CA LYS A 5 -7.25 11.28 88.52
C LYS A 5 -6.32 11.09 87.31
N LEU A 6 -6.98 10.88 86.19
CA LEU A 6 -6.57 10.85 84.79
C LEU A 6 -6.39 12.28 84.26
N THR A 7 -5.35 12.63 83.51
CA THR A 7 -5.45 13.67 82.44
C THR A 7 -4.26 13.65 81.45
N SER A 8 -4.61 13.50 80.17
CA SER A 8 -4.06 14.07 78.91
C SER A 8 -2.60 13.89 78.45
N CYS A 9 -2.49 13.21 77.31
CA CYS A 9 -2.19 13.78 75.97
C CYS A 9 -0.99 14.74 75.83
N PHE A 10 0.10 14.28 75.19
CA PHE A 10 0.71 14.85 73.97
C PHE A 10 2.08 14.20 73.67
N LEU A 11 2.24 13.74 72.43
CA LEU A 11 3.41 13.92 71.55
C LEU A 11 4.82 13.54 72.07
N LEU A 12 5.45 12.52 71.47
CA LEU A 12 6.65 12.80 70.65
C LEU A 12 6.99 11.63 69.71
N LEU A 13 7.16 12.05 68.46
CA LEU A 13 7.62 11.37 67.27
C LEU A 13 9.08 10.92 67.41
N THR A 14 9.43 9.72 66.94
CA THR A 14 10.76 9.47 66.35
C THR A 14 10.66 8.36 65.31
N LEU A 15 10.69 8.79 64.05
CA LEU A 15 10.85 7.97 62.85
C LEU A 15 12.12 7.11 62.97
N VAL A 16 11.97 5.80 62.82
CA VAL A 16 13.08 4.91 62.43
C VAL A 16 12.90 4.63 60.96
N SER A 17 13.75 5.27 60.15
CA SER A 17 13.91 5.04 58.73
C SER A 17 14.54 3.66 58.53
N ILE A 18 13.73 2.63 58.27
CA ILE A 18 14.21 1.40 57.66
C ILE A 18 13.96 1.55 56.17
N SER A 19 15.07 1.71 55.45
CA SER A 19 15.22 1.61 54.02
C SER A 19 14.45 0.41 53.47
N LEU A 20 13.35 0.70 52.78
CA LEU A 20 12.84 -0.17 51.74
C LEU A 20 13.92 -0.22 50.67
N VAL A 21 14.58 -1.37 50.55
CA VAL A 21 15.22 -1.76 49.30
C VAL A 21 14.07 -1.85 48.30
N SER A 22 13.85 -0.75 47.58
CA SER A 22 13.14 -0.81 46.32
C SER A 22 13.97 -1.75 45.46
N CYS A 23 13.45 -2.94 45.19
CA CYS A 23 13.71 -3.52 43.89
C CYS A 23 13.24 -2.44 42.91
N SER A 24 14.18 -1.79 42.24
CA SER A 24 13.85 -1.22 40.95
C SER A 24 13.48 -2.43 40.12
N ASP A 25 12.19 -2.61 39.88
CA ASP A 25 11.73 -3.32 38.70
C ASP A 25 12.26 -2.48 37.52
N ASP A 26 13.54 -2.67 37.19
CA ASP A 26 14.05 -2.53 35.83
C ASP A 26 13.50 -3.72 35.05
N ASP A 27 12.17 -3.78 34.95
CA ASP A 27 11.53 -4.47 33.85
C ASP A 27 11.64 -3.50 32.68
N ASP A 28 12.80 -3.57 32.00
CA ASP A 28 12.92 -3.26 30.57
C ASP A 28 11.99 -4.21 29.81
N ASN A 29 10.69 -4.02 30.00
CA ASN A 29 9.66 -4.73 29.29
C ASN A 29 9.59 -4.05 27.93
N ASN A 30 10.42 -4.53 26.99
CA ASN A 30 10.19 -4.44 25.56
C ASN A 30 8.87 -5.17 25.24
N ASN A 31 7.77 -4.67 25.80
CA ASN A 31 6.42 -5.15 25.54
C ASN A 31 5.99 -4.49 24.23
N ALA A 32 6.66 -4.88 23.13
CA ALA A 32 6.19 -4.58 21.80
C ALA A 32 4.75 -5.11 21.72
N SER A 33 3.84 -4.26 21.28
CA SER A 33 2.46 -4.69 21.07
C SER A 33 2.46 -5.76 19.96
N PRO A 34 1.67 -6.83 20.07
CA PRO A 34 1.64 -7.85 19.02
C PRO A 34 1.22 -7.22 17.68
N ILE A 35 1.78 -7.72 16.57
CA ILE A 35 1.44 -7.22 15.22
C ILE A 35 -0.05 -7.43 14.96
N ILE A 36 -0.56 -8.65 15.18
CA ILE A 36 -1.98 -8.97 15.29
C ILE A 36 -2.20 -9.62 16.66
N GLU A 37 -3.10 -9.06 17.47
CA GLU A 37 -3.40 -9.60 18.81
C GLU A 37 -4.21 -10.90 18.69
N LYS A 38 -3.78 -11.97 19.37
CA LYS A 38 -4.60 -13.19 19.53
C LYS A 38 -5.93 -12.86 20.21
N GLY A 39 -6.98 -13.58 19.83
CA GLY A 39 -8.33 -13.31 20.30
C GLY A 39 -9.03 -12.15 19.56
N THR A 40 -8.37 -11.52 18.58
CA THR A 40 -8.99 -10.54 17.67
C THR A 40 -9.95 -11.25 16.73
N SER A 41 -11.15 -10.70 16.53
CA SER A 41 -12.07 -11.19 15.52
C SER A 41 -11.66 -10.64 14.17
N VAL A 42 -11.59 -11.51 13.16
CA VAL A 42 -11.31 -11.15 11.78
C VAL A 42 -12.42 -11.67 10.88
N SER A 43 -12.86 -10.84 9.94
CA SER A 43 -13.77 -11.24 8.88
C SER A 43 -13.11 -11.13 7.52
N ILE A 44 -13.39 -12.10 6.65
CA ILE A 44 -12.83 -12.19 5.31
C ILE A 44 -13.94 -12.09 4.27
N THR A 45 -13.75 -11.20 3.30
CA THR A 45 -14.60 -11.06 2.09
C THR A 45 -13.72 -10.97 0.86
N ASN A 46 -14.27 -11.28 -0.31
CA ASN A 46 -13.51 -11.35 -1.55
C ASN A 46 -14.14 -10.52 -2.69
N THR A 47 -13.30 -9.90 -3.50
CA THR A 47 -13.68 -9.25 -4.75
C THR A 47 -12.74 -9.69 -5.87
N PHE A 48 -13.23 -9.63 -7.10
CA PHE A 48 -12.43 -9.89 -8.29
C PHE A 48 -12.54 -8.74 -9.29
N GLN A 49 -11.44 -8.41 -9.93
CA GLN A 49 -11.33 -7.46 -11.03
C GLN A 49 -10.59 -8.15 -12.18
N GLY A 50 -11.22 -8.27 -13.35
CA GLY A 50 -10.54 -8.72 -14.57
C GLY A 50 -9.95 -7.53 -15.33
N GLY A 51 -8.80 -7.73 -15.98
CA GLY A 51 -8.12 -6.71 -16.79
C GLY A 51 -8.91 -6.22 -18.01
N VAL A 52 -8.36 -5.22 -18.72
CA VAL A 52 -9.03 -4.58 -19.87
C VAL A 52 -8.99 -5.52 -21.10
N GLY A 53 -10.13 -6.06 -21.50
CA GLY A 53 -10.25 -7.09 -22.57
C GLY A 53 -11.51 -7.94 -22.39
N PRO A 54 -11.66 -9.13 -23.03
CA PRO A 54 -12.78 -10.04 -22.74
C PRO A 54 -12.71 -10.68 -21.33
N ALA A 55 -12.09 -9.99 -20.36
CA ALA A 55 -12.00 -10.44 -18.99
C ALA A 55 -13.34 -10.29 -18.27
N PHE A 56 -13.48 -11.06 -17.19
CA PHE A 56 -14.73 -11.32 -16.48
C PHE A 56 -15.51 -10.08 -16.01
N THR A 57 -14.86 -8.92 -15.82
CA THR A 57 -15.50 -7.72 -15.25
C THR A 57 -15.25 -6.42 -16.01
N ASP A 58 -14.54 -6.48 -17.15
CA ASP A 58 -14.19 -5.29 -17.96
C ASP A 58 -13.52 -4.17 -17.13
N GLY A 59 -12.56 -4.54 -16.29
CA GLY A 59 -11.84 -3.61 -15.42
C GLY A 59 -12.56 -3.21 -14.14
N ALA A 60 -13.83 -3.55 -13.95
CA ALA A 60 -14.55 -3.24 -12.72
C ALA A 60 -14.18 -4.22 -11.59
N GLU A 61 -13.97 -3.71 -10.38
CA GLU A 61 -13.92 -4.56 -9.18
C GLU A 61 -15.35 -4.95 -8.79
N VAL A 62 -15.61 -6.26 -8.70
CA VAL A 62 -16.94 -6.79 -8.36
C VAL A 62 -16.85 -7.76 -7.18
N PRO A 63 -17.85 -7.80 -6.28
CA PRO A 63 -17.90 -8.79 -5.21
C PRO A 63 -17.96 -10.22 -5.76
N ILE A 64 -17.34 -11.16 -5.05
CA ILE A 64 -17.23 -12.56 -5.50
C ILE A 64 -18.61 -13.24 -5.67
N GLU A 65 -19.62 -12.78 -4.93
CA GLU A 65 -21.01 -13.23 -5.02
C GLU A 65 -21.58 -13.09 -6.44
N ALA A 66 -21.06 -12.14 -7.24
CA ALA A 66 -21.46 -11.99 -8.63
C ALA A 66 -21.12 -13.22 -9.50
N PHE A 67 -20.11 -13.99 -9.11
CA PHE A 67 -19.67 -15.21 -9.80
C PHE A 67 -20.35 -16.47 -9.27
N PHE A 68 -20.91 -16.41 -8.06
CA PHE A 68 -21.59 -17.52 -7.40
C PHE A 68 -23.03 -17.13 -7.00
N PRO A 69 -23.89 -16.78 -7.98
CA PRO A 69 -25.21 -16.20 -7.70
C PRO A 69 -26.17 -17.18 -6.99
N ASP A 70 -25.90 -18.48 -7.07
CA ASP A 70 -26.70 -19.53 -6.45
C ASP A 70 -26.13 -20.01 -5.10
N ALA A 71 -24.95 -19.54 -4.70
CA ALA A 71 -24.33 -19.89 -3.42
C ALA A 71 -24.93 -19.07 -2.27
N ASP A 72 -24.89 -19.61 -1.06
CA ASP A 72 -25.23 -18.84 0.13
C ASP A 72 -24.11 -17.81 0.40
N PRO A 73 -24.41 -16.49 0.49
CA PRO A 73 -23.39 -15.49 0.80
C PRO A 73 -22.60 -15.76 2.09
N ALA A 74 -23.19 -16.50 3.04
CA ALA A 74 -22.50 -16.92 4.26
C ALA A 74 -21.40 -17.96 4.03
N GLU A 75 -21.37 -18.63 2.87
CA GLU A 75 -20.31 -19.56 2.46
C GLU A 75 -19.20 -18.88 1.63
N LEU A 76 -19.42 -17.63 1.21
CA LEU A 76 -18.49 -16.81 0.43
C LEU A 76 -17.72 -15.78 1.29
N SER A 77 -18.14 -15.63 2.54
CA SER A 77 -17.52 -14.79 3.56
C SER A 77 -17.28 -15.62 4.83
N GLY A 78 -16.44 -15.13 5.74
CA GLY A 78 -16.18 -15.82 6.99
C GLY A 78 -15.92 -14.86 8.13
N THR A 79 -16.09 -15.32 9.37
CA THR A 79 -15.59 -14.65 10.57
C THR A 79 -14.97 -15.68 11.50
N ALA A 80 -13.78 -15.37 12.00
CA ALA A 80 -13.00 -16.22 12.88
C ALA A 80 -12.34 -15.38 13.98
N ILE A 81 -11.73 -16.07 14.94
CA ILE A 81 -10.90 -15.47 15.98
C ILE A 81 -9.47 -15.89 15.71
N VAL A 82 -8.54 -14.94 15.65
CA VAL A 82 -7.10 -15.18 15.45
C VAL A 82 -6.53 -15.97 16.63
N GLU A 83 -6.06 -17.19 16.38
CA GLU A 83 -5.52 -18.12 17.37
C GLU A 83 -4.32 -18.90 16.78
N ASP A 84 -3.83 -19.94 17.47
CA ASP A 84 -2.67 -20.73 17.01
C ASP A 84 -2.98 -21.73 15.87
N GLY A 85 -3.95 -21.45 15.00
CA GLY A 85 -4.15 -22.24 13.78
C GLY A 85 -5.38 -21.88 12.96
N VAL A 86 -5.39 -22.36 11.71
CA VAL A 86 -6.39 -22.15 10.64
C VAL A 86 -7.74 -21.56 11.09
N GLU A 87 -7.87 -20.26 10.86
CA GLU A 87 -9.05 -19.43 11.13
C GLU A 87 -10.19 -19.74 10.17
N PHE A 88 -9.90 -19.93 8.89
CA PHE A 88 -10.89 -20.15 7.85
C PHE A 88 -10.63 -21.44 7.08
N PRO A 89 -10.98 -22.61 7.65
CA PRO A 89 -10.88 -23.88 6.94
C PRO A 89 -11.91 -23.91 5.81
N SER A 90 -11.50 -24.30 4.61
CA SER A 90 -12.36 -24.42 3.43
C SER A 90 -13.14 -23.12 3.11
N TYR A 91 -12.49 -21.97 3.29
CA TYR A 91 -12.99 -20.66 2.90
C TYR A 91 -13.38 -20.62 1.41
N LEU A 92 -14.41 -19.82 1.11
CA LEU A 92 -14.94 -19.57 -0.23
C LEU A 92 -15.25 -20.91 -0.91
N LEU A 93 -16.30 -21.60 -0.42
CA LEU A 93 -16.76 -22.90 -0.92
C LEU A 93 -15.65 -23.96 -1.05
N GLY A 94 -14.67 -23.97 -0.14
CA GLY A 94 -13.56 -24.92 -0.18
C GLY A 94 -12.45 -24.57 -1.16
N LEU A 95 -12.29 -23.29 -1.51
CA LEU A 95 -11.16 -22.85 -2.33
C LEU A 95 -9.86 -22.83 -1.53
N TYR A 96 -9.87 -22.22 -0.35
CA TYR A 96 -8.68 -21.99 0.48
C TYR A 96 -8.86 -22.50 1.90
N ASP A 97 -7.79 -22.99 2.51
CA ASP A 97 -7.58 -22.86 3.95
C ASP A 97 -6.79 -21.56 4.17
N VAL A 98 -7.30 -20.68 5.05
CA VAL A 98 -6.62 -19.43 5.42
C VAL A 98 -6.27 -19.47 6.91
N ASP A 99 -5.01 -19.23 7.21
CA ASP A 99 -4.42 -19.21 8.56
C ASP A 99 -3.81 -17.82 8.79
N ILE A 100 -4.17 -17.18 9.89
CA ILE A 100 -3.75 -15.84 10.28
C ILE A 100 -3.13 -15.95 11.66
N ASN A 101 -1.84 -15.70 11.74
CA ASN A 101 -1.09 -15.66 12.98
C ASN A 101 -0.72 -14.21 13.32
N GLU A 102 -0.06 -14.02 14.47
CA GLU A 102 0.41 -12.71 14.92
C GLU A 102 1.24 -12.00 13.83
N ASN A 103 2.09 -12.73 13.11
CA ASN A 103 3.04 -12.19 12.16
C ASN A 103 2.97 -12.85 10.77
N SER A 104 1.93 -13.61 10.45
CA SER A 104 1.76 -14.18 9.12
C SER A 104 0.30 -14.30 8.68
N ILE A 105 0.10 -14.29 7.37
CA ILE A 105 -1.15 -14.66 6.72
C ILE A 105 -0.81 -15.70 5.66
N ASP A 106 -1.41 -16.87 5.75
CA ASP A 106 -1.11 -18.03 4.92
C ASP A 106 -2.37 -18.47 4.18
N PHE A 107 -2.27 -18.57 2.86
CA PHE A 107 -3.33 -19.11 2.00
C PHE A 107 -2.84 -20.42 1.38
N LYS A 108 -3.67 -21.45 1.49
CA LYS A 108 -3.42 -22.76 0.86
C LYS A 108 -4.63 -23.22 0.08
N MET A 109 -4.48 -23.35 -1.23
CA MET A 109 -5.56 -23.83 -2.08
C MET A 109 -5.90 -25.28 -1.74
N THR A 110 -7.17 -25.52 -1.40
CA THR A 110 -7.71 -26.84 -1.05
C THR A 110 -8.53 -27.45 -2.18
N ALA A 111 -9.04 -26.64 -3.11
CA ALA A 111 -9.72 -27.13 -4.30
C ALA A 111 -8.78 -28.04 -5.14
N GLU A 112 -9.30 -29.22 -5.51
CA GLU A 112 -8.55 -30.23 -6.25
C GLU A 112 -8.72 -30.10 -7.76
N GLU A 113 -7.86 -30.80 -8.52
CA GLU A 113 -8.00 -30.90 -9.96
C GLU A 113 -9.37 -31.52 -10.32
N GLY A 114 -10.17 -30.80 -11.10
CA GLY A 114 -11.52 -31.24 -11.47
C GLY A 114 -12.61 -30.90 -10.46
N ASP A 115 -12.32 -30.06 -9.46
CA ASP A 115 -13.34 -29.49 -8.57
C ASP A 115 -14.49 -28.86 -9.39
N ALA A 116 -15.73 -29.25 -9.10
CA ALA A 116 -16.88 -28.85 -9.91
C ALA A 116 -17.18 -27.34 -9.85
N THR A 117 -16.76 -26.68 -8.76
CA THR A 117 -16.92 -25.24 -8.54
C THR A 117 -15.76 -24.48 -9.19
N TYR A 118 -14.53 -24.94 -8.98
CA TYR A 118 -13.32 -24.16 -9.29
C TYR A 118 -12.56 -24.55 -10.56
N ALA A 119 -12.79 -25.73 -11.13
CA ALA A 119 -12.00 -26.23 -12.26
C ALA A 119 -11.94 -25.28 -13.47
N ASN A 120 -13.00 -24.51 -13.72
CA ASN A 120 -13.05 -23.55 -14.83
C ASN A 120 -12.33 -22.22 -14.53
N PHE A 121 -12.00 -21.96 -13.27
CA PHE A 121 -11.29 -20.77 -12.84
C PHE A 121 -9.77 -20.97 -12.78
N PHE A 122 -9.29 -22.22 -12.74
CA PHE A 122 -7.86 -22.53 -12.67
C PHE A 122 -7.11 -22.02 -13.91
N ARG A 123 -6.15 -21.10 -13.69
CA ARG A 123 -5.38 -20.42 -14.73
C ARG A 123 -4.18 -19.67 -14.13
N THR A 124 -3.35 -19.10 -14.98
CA THR A 124 -2.44 -18.02 -14.55
C THR A 124 -3.21 -16.70 -14.62
N ILE A 125 -3.18 -15.91 -13.55
CA ILE A 125 -3.89 -14.63 -13.50
C ILE A 125 -3.33 -13.68 -14.56
N GLU A 126 -4.22 -13.09 -15.35
CA GLU A 126 -3.89 -12.26 -16.49
C GLU A 126 -3.53 -10.82 -16.09
N ALA A 127 -2.77 -10.13 -16.96
CA ALA A 127 -2.42 -8.73 -16.80
C ALA A 127 -3.64 -7.84 -16.48
N GLY A 128 -3.47 -6.95 -15.50
CA GLY A 128 -4.51 -6.04 -15.03
C GLY A 128 -5.67 -6.72 -14.28
N SER A 129 -5.56 -8.01 -13.95
CA SER A 129 -6.55 -8.72 -13.13
C SER A 129 -6.08 -8.86 -11.69
N PHE A 130 -7.02 -8.76 -10.74
CA PHE A 130 -6.77 -8.81 -9.31
C PHE A 130 -7.86 -9.59 -8.58
N ASP A 131 -7.43 -10.44 -7.66
CA ASP A 131 -8.30 -11.13 -6.70
C ASP A 131 -7.95 -10.62 -5.29
N ARG A 132 -8.90 -10.01 -4.59
CA ARG A 132 -8.66 -9.26 -3.35
C ARG A 132 -9.42 -9.85 -2.19
N TYR A 133 -8.70 -10.20 -1.13
CA TYR A 133 -9.24 -10.71 0.12
C TYR A 133 -9.12 -9.64 1.19
N TYR A 134 -10.26 -9.08 1.58
CA TYR A 134 -10.36 -8.03 2.60
C TYR A 134 -10.47 -8.68 3.97
N LEU A 135 -9.45 -8.48 4.80
CA LEU A 135 -9.37 -8.92 6.19
C LEU A 135 -9.73 -7.73 7.09
N ASN A 136 -10.93 -7.77 7.67
CA ASN A 136 -11.44 -6.73 8.55
C ASN A 136 -11.36 -7.20 9.99
N PHE A 137 -10.47 -6.60 10.77
CA PHE A 137 -10.25 -6.89 12.18
C PHE A 137 -11.16 -6.04 13.07
N ASP A 138 -11.63 -6.58 14.20
CA ASP A 138 -12.40 -5.84 15.19
C ASP A 138 -11.55 -4.99 16.14
N LYS A 139 -10.22 -5.17 16.06
CA LYS A 139 -9.20 -4.39 16.77
C LYS A 139 -8.07 -3.98 15.82
N ALA A 140 -7.41 -2.90 16.19
CA ALA A 140 -6.32 -2.37 15.39
C ALA A 140 -5.11 -3.31 15.42
N HIS A 141 -4.50 -3.53 14.25
CA HIS A 141 -3.22 -4.20 14.07
C HIS A 141 -2.07 -3.20 14.02
N ASN A 142 -0.85 -3.69 14.24
CA ASN A 142 0.38 -2.89 14.20
C ASN A 142 1.23 -3.16 12.94
N VAL A 143 0.65 -3.75 11.89
CA VAL A 143 1.35 -3.99 10.62
C VAL A 143 1.83 -2.66 10.02
N LYS A 144 3.14 -2.57 9.73
CA LYS A 144 3.80 -1.44 9.06
C LYS A 144 4.50 -1.85 7.77
N SER A 145 4.91 -3.10 7.66
CA SER A 145 5.46 -3.67 6.43
C SER A 145 5.16 -5.16 6.33
N PHE A 146 5.46 -5.73 5.18
CA PHE A 146 5.30 -7.15 4.92
C PHE A 146 6.33 -7.64 3.89
N SER A 147 6.43 -8.95 3.76
CA SER A 147 7.04 -9.61 2.60
C SER A 147 6.15 -10.76 2.16
N SER A 148 6.13 -11.05 0.86
CA SER A 148 5.35 -12.14 0.28
C SER A 148 6.28 -13.27 -0.18
N SER A 149 5.83 -14.52 -0.06
CA SER A 149 6.52 -15.68 -0.64
C SER A 149 6.36 -15.78 -2.16
N ASP A 150 5.43 -15.02 -2.73
CA ASP A 150 5.09 -15.02 -4.16
C ASP A 150 5.04 -13.59 -4.67
N ALA A 151 5.76 -13.29 -5.76
CA ALA A 151 5.86 -11.94 -6.32
C ALA A 151 4.51 -11.44 -6.87
N SER A 152 3.64 -12.35 -7.30
CA SER A 152 2.29 -12.03 -7.76
C SER A 152 1.29 -11.81 -6.63
N VAL A 153 1.73 -11.88 -5.37
CA VAL A 153 0.90 -11.67 -4.19
C VAL A 153 1.42 -10.51 -3.37
N ASN A 154 0.50 -9.66 -2.96
CA ASN A 154 0.77 -8.42 -2.27
C ASN A 154 -0.17 -8.20 -1.07
N LEU A 155 0.22 -7.32 -0.15
CA LEU A 155 -0.61 -6.89 0.97
C LEU A 155 -0.76 -5.36 0.95
N ARG A 156 -2.02 -4.89 0.91
CA ARG A 156 -2.35 -3.48 1.11
C ARG A 156 -2.81 -3.25 2.55
N ILE A 157 -2.29 -2.21 3.18
CA ILE A 157 -2.69 -1.76 4.52
C ILE A 157 -3.64 -0.58 4.34
N ASP A 158 -4.95 -0.83 4.31
CA ASP A 158 -5.96 0.21 4.04
C ASP A 158 -6.21 1.09 5.27
N THR A 159 -6.27 0.48 6.45
CA THR A 159 -6.42 1.16 7.73
C THR A 159 -5.70 0.37 8.81
N ASP A 160 -5.72 0.85 10.04
CA ASP A 160 -5.26 0.10 11.21
C ASP A 160 -6.12 -1.14 11.51
N ASN A 161 -7.27 -1.34 10.86
CA ASN A 161 -8.15 -2.50 11.07
C ASN A 161 -8.44 -3.29 9.78
N VAL A 162 -7.85 -2.90 8.64
CA VAL A 162 -8.16 -3.49 7.33
C VAL A 162 -6.86 -3.78 6.60
N LEU A 163 -6.62 -5.07 6.36
CA LEU A 163 -5.60 -5.56 5.44
C LEU A 163 -6.28 -6.13 4.20
N VAL A 164 -5.67 -5.96 3.04
CA VAL A 164 -6.17 -6.53 1.78
C VAL A 164 -5.06 -7.36 1.14
N VAL A 165 -5.25 -8.67 1.09
CA VAL A 165 -4.38 -9.56 0.32
C VAL A 165 -4.79 -9.48 -1.14
N GLN A 166 -3.88 -9.06 -2.01
CA GLN A 166 -4.13 -8.89 -3.43
C GLN A 166 -3.28 -9.89 -4.23
N ILE A 167 -3.95 -10.77 -4.97
CA ILE A 167 -3.33 -11.68 -5.92
C ILE A 167 -3.48 -11.07 -7.32
N GLY A 168 -2.38 -10.89 -8.03
CA GLY A 168 -2.31 -10.21 -9.32
C GLY A 168 -1.76 -11.08 -10.45
N GLU A 169 -1.35 -10.41 -11.53
CA GLU A 169 -0.78 -11.01 -12.74
C GLU A 169 0.34 -12.01 -12.43
N GLY A 170 0.34 -13.13 -13.16
CA GLY A 170 1.41 -14.13 -13.09
C GLY A 170 1.19 -15.20 -12.02
N PHE A 171 0.28 -14.98 -11.06
CA PHE A 171 -0.02 -15.99 -10.05
C PHE A 171 -0.61 -17.24 -10.71
N VAL A 172 -0.05 -18.41 -10.40
CA VAL A 172 -0.51 -19.70 -10.92
C VAL A 172 -1.63 -20.24 -10.04
N PHE A 173 -2.86 -19.81 -10.33
CA PHE A 173 -4.08 -20.23 -9.62
C PHE A 173 -4.49 -21.65 -10.04
N GLN A 174 -3.90 -22.66 -9.40
CA GLN A 174 -4.07 -24.10 -9.69
C GLN A 174 -4.06 -24.92 -8.38
N PRO A 175 -4.62 -26.15 -8.37
CA PRO A 175 -4.60 -27.02 -7.19
C PRO A 175 -3.20 -27.17 -6.57
N GLY A 176 -3.13 -26.99 -5.25
CA GLY A 176 -1.88 -27.04 -4.50
C GLY A 176 -1.09 -25.73 -4.46
N ALA A 177 -1.57 -24.66 -5.12
CA ALA A 177 -1.02 -23.32 -4.93
C ALA A 177 -1.12 -22.89 -3.45
N SER A 178 -0.08 -22.19 -2.99
CA SER A 178 -0.04 -21.64 -1.64
C SER A 178 0.90 -20.45 -1.60
N PHE A 179 0.60 -19.48 -0.75
CA PHE A 179 1.50 -18.36 -0.48
C PHE A 179 1.38 -17.95 0.99
N SER A 180 2.42 -17.26 1.45
CA SER A 180 2.54 -16.74 2.81
C SER A 180 2.94 -15.27 2.73
N ILE A 181 2.33 -14.46 3.58
CA ILE A 181 2.70 -13.07 3.80
C ILE A 181 3.25 -12.98 5.21
N THR A 182 4.51 -12.57 5.35
CA THR A 182 5.12 -12.28 6.66
C THR A 182 4.89 -10.81 6.99
N LEU A 183 4.32 -10.54 8.16
CA LEU A 183 3.99 -9.20 8.64
C LEU A 183 5.08 -8.68 9.57
N SER A 184 5.24 -7.36 9.61
CA SER A 184 6.20 -6.68 10.48
C SER A 184 5.60 -5.40 11.06
N GLU A 185 5.94 -5.11 12.32
CA GLU A 185 5.69 -3.81 12.96
C GLU A 185 6.75 -2.75 12.64
N ASP A 186 7.89 -3.18 12.08
CA ASP A 186 8.92 -2.28 11.61
C ASP A 186 8.50 -1.70 10.25
N LEU A 187 8.80 -0.42 10.03
CA LEU A 187 8.80 0.14 8.68
C LEU A 187 9.76 -0.66 7.80
N PRO A 188 9.46 -0.82 6.51
CA PRO A 188 10.33 -1.57 5.63
C PRO A 188 11.71 -0.88 5.62
N THR A 189 12.76 -1.64 5.98
CA THR A 189 14.14 -1.16 5.74
C THR A 189 14.49 -1.16 4.24
N THR A 190 13.63 -1.80 3.46
CA THR A 190 13.51 -1.89 2.00
C THR A 190 12.31 -2.82 1.80
N PRO A 191 11.24 -2.44 1.06
CA PRO A 191 11.14 -1.41 0.03
C PRO A 191 10.81 0.02 0.50
N GLN A 192 11.10 1.00 -0.35
CA GLN A 192 10.93 2.43 -0.04
C GLN A 192 9.49 2.92 -0.23
N ILE A 193 8.79 2.34 -1.19
CA ILE A 193 7.36 2.52 -1.44
C ILE A 193 6.71 1.17 -1.19
N LEU A 194 5.60 1.16 -0.45
CA LEU A 194 4.89 -0.08 -0.18
C LEU A 194 4.03 -0.48 -1.38
N ASN A 195 4.21 -1.71 -1.83
CA ASN A 195 3.31 -2.28 -2.83
C ASN A 195 1.88 -2.31 -2.24
N GLY A 196 0.87 -2.03 -3.07
CA GLY A 196 -0.53 -1.94 -2.65
C GLY A 196 -0.93 -0.57 -2.11
N GLU A 197 0.00 0.37 -1.96
CA GLU A 197 -0.29 1.70 -1.47
C GLU A 197 -1.05 2.55 -2.51
N SER A 198 -2.03 3.34 -2.08
CA SER A 198 -2.66 4.34 -2.94
C SER A 198 -1.73 5.54 -3.15
N ILE A 199 -1.47 5.88 -4.41
CA ILE A 199 -0.68 7.05 -4.79
C ILE A 199 -1.45 7.96 -5.75
N ALA A 200 -1.20 9.26 -5.68
CA ALA A 200 -1.75 10.26 -6.59
C ALA A 200 -0.63 11.08 -7.24
N ILE A 201 -0.73 11.30 -8.56
CA ILE A 201 0.20 12.15 -9.31
C ILE A 201 -0.54 13.38 -9.83
N ARG A 202 -0.02 14.55 -9.48
CA ARG A 202 -0.42 15.84 -10.05
C ARG A 202 0.79 16.57 -10.63
N ASN A 203 0.53 17.42 -11.61
CA ASN A 203 1.57 18.11 -12.35
C ASN A 203 1.47 19.64 -12.23
N THR A 204 2.62 20.30 -12.15
CA THR A 204 2.76 21.75 -12.30
C THR A 204 3.88 22.07 -13.28
N PHE A 205 3.79 23.24 -13.90
CA PHE A 205 4.82 23.72 -14.80
C PHE A 205 5.24 25.14 -14.43
N GLN A 206 6.52 25.42 -14.56
CA GLN A 206 7.13 26.73 -14.39
C GLN A 206 8.03 27.01 -15.58
N GLY A 207 7.88 28.16 -16.24
CA GLY A 207 8.79 28.57 -17.30
C GLY A 207 8.73 30.06 -17.57
N ILE A 208 9.86 30.66 -17.94
CA ILE A 208 9.97 32.11 -18.16
C ILE A 208 9.03 32.57 -19.29
N GLU A 209 8.92 31.80 -20.37
CA GLU A 209 8.15 32.20 -21.56
C GLU A 209 6.65 31.90 -21.45
N ILE A 210 6.27 30.90 -20.67
CA ILE A 210 4.88 30.39 -20.61
C ILE A 210 4.16 30.93 -19.37
N THR A 211 4.83 30.95 -18.21
CA THR A 211 4.21 31.28 -16.92
C THR A 211 4.89 32.48 -16.24
N ASP A 212 5.67 33.27 -16.99
CA ASP A 212 6.48 34.39 -16.45
C ASP A 212 7.37 33.97 -15.26
N GLY A 213 7.80 32.70 -15.25
CA GLY A 213 8.62 32.12 -14.18
C GLY A 213 7.86 31.79 -12.90
N VAL A 214 6.53 31.85 -12.90
CA VAL A 214 5.66 31.41 -11.80
C VAL A 214 5.31 29.94 -11.98
N GLU A 215 5.31 29.15 -10.90
CA GLU A 215 4.80 27.79 -10.95
C GLU A 215 3.27 27.80 -10.99
N GLU A 216 2.69 27.17 -12.02
CA GLU A 216 1.25 27.07 -12.22
C GLU A 216 0.81 25.61 -12.34
N ARG A 217 -0.43 25.31 -11.97
CA ARG A 217 -0.99 23.97 -12.17
C ARG A 217 -1.14 23.71 -13.65
N ILE A 218 -0.89 22.47 -14.06
CA ILE A 218 -1.00 22.12 -15.48
C ILE A 218 -2.42 22.32 -16.01
N GLU A 219 -3.45 22.13 -15.19
CA GLU A 219 -4.84 22.35 -15.59
C GLU A 219 -5.13 23.81 -15.94
N ASP A 220 -4.48 24.76 -15.25
CA ASP A 220 -4.62 26.18 -15.55
C ASP A 220 -4.04 26.51 -16.93
N LEU A 221 -2.90 25.87 -17.29
CA LEU A 221 -2.28 26.01 -18.62
C LEU A 221 -3.10 25.36 -19.73
N PHE A 222 -3.76 24.24 -19.45
CA PHE A 222 -4.64 23.55 -20.39
C PHE A 222 -6.05 24.15 -20.43
N GLY A 223 -6.39 25.08 -19.53
CA GLY A 223 -7.72 25.66 -19.43
C GLY A 223 -8.80 24.65 -19.05
N VAL A 224 -8.44 23.62 -18.28
CA VAL A 224 -9.33 22.55 -17.83
C VAL A 224 -9.63 22.68 -16.32
N PRO A 225 -10.69 22.04 -15.80
CA PRO A 225 -11.01 22.14 -14.38
C PRO A 225 -9.86 21.63 -13.48
N ALA A 226 -9.66 22.28 -12.33
CA ALA A 226 -8.65 21.84 -11.36
C ALA A 226 -8.88 20.38 -10.91
N GLY A 227 -7.80 19.59 -10.86
CA GLY A 227 -7.83 18.17 -10.49
C GLY A 227 -8.32 17.25 -11.62
N SER A 228 -8.69 17.78 -12.79
CA SER A 228 -9.14 16.94 -13.90
C SER A 228 -8.02 16.16 -14.59
N LEU A 229 -6.76 16.53 -14.31
CA LEU A 229 -5.57 15.85 -14.82
C LEU A 229 -4.76 15.15 -13.71
N GLU A 230 -5.25 15.19 -12.48
CA GLU A 230 -4.74 14.37 -11.39
C GLU A 230 -5.13 12.91 -11.63
N ALA A 231 -4.19 11.99 -11.41
CA ALA A 231 -4.45 10.56 -11.50
C ALA A 231 -4.15 9.91 -10.17
N THR A 232 -4.94 8.91 -9.80
CA THR A 232 -4.76 8.11 -8.59
C THR A 232 -4.82 6.64 -8.95
N THR A 233 -3.95 5.84 -8.35
CA THR A 233 -3.93 4.40 -8.52
C THR A 233 -3.33 3.73 -7.29
N THR A 234 -3.24 2.41 -7.32
CA THR A 234 -2.56 1.62 -6.31
C THR A 234 -1.25 1.10 -6.90
N VAL A 235 -0.14 1.27 -6.17
CA VAL A 235 1.17 0.70 -6.51
C VAL A 235 1.02 -0.80 -6.65
N VAL A 236 1.41 -1.35 -7.79
CA VAL A 236 1.44 -2.79 -8.07
C VAL A 236 2.74 -3.14 -8.80
N GLU A 237 2.90 -4.37 -9.29
CA GLU A 237 3.94 -4.66 -10.26
C GLU A 237 3.43 -4.25 -11.65
N GLY A 238 4.18 -3.40 -12.36
CA GLY A 238 3.87 -2.98 -13.73
C GLY A 238 3.64 -1.47 -13.86
N VAL A 239 2.96 -1.05 -14.93
CA VAL A 239 2.71 0.38 -15.19
C VAL A 239 1.45 0.85 -14.47
N GLU A 240 1.63 1.72 -13.47
CA GLU A 240 0.55 2.28 -12.64
C GLU A 240 -0.32 3.32 -13.36
N PHE A 241 0.31 4.15 -14.19
CA PHE A 241 -0.38 5.24 -14.90
C PHE A 241 -0.11 5.18 -16.41
N PRO A 242 -0.81 4.30 -17.13
CA PRO A 242 -0.72 4.28 -18.58
C PRO A 242 -1.32 5.56 -19.16
N ALA A 243 -0.62 6.19 -20.09
CA ALA A 243 -1.06 7.39 -20.79
C ALA A 243 -1.47 8.54 -19.83
N TYR A 244 -0.75 8.69 -18.72
CA TYR A 244 -0.87 9.80 -17.78
C TYR A 244 -0.82 11.16 -18.50
N LEU A 245 -1.56 12.12 -17.95
CA LEU A 245 -1.64 13.48 -18.43
C LEU A 245 -2.00 13.53 -19.93
N LEU A 246 -3.21 13.08 -20.26
CA LEU A 246 -3.74 13.08 -21.63
C LEU A 246 -2.86 12.34 -22.66
N GLY A 247 -2.20 11.25 -22.25
CA GLY A 247 -1.36 10.44 -23.11
C GLY A 247 0.08 10.92 -23.24
N LEU A 248 0.58 11.72 -22.30
CA LEU A 248 1.96 12.18 -22.31
C LEU A 248 2.94 11.09 -21.88
N TYR A 249 2.75 10.53 -20.69
CA TYR A 249 3.66 9.58 -20.08
C TYR A 249 2.98 8.25 -19.76
N ASP A 250 3.71 7.16 -19.90
CA ASP A 250 3.49 5.99 -19.05
C ASP A 250 4.37 6.16 -17.81
N VAL A 251 3.76 6.03 -16.63
CA VAL A 251 4.48 6.11 -15.35
C VAL A 251 4.34 4.81 -14.60
N ASP A 252 5.48 4.26 -14.19
CA ASP A 252 5.61 3.07 -13.37
C ASP A 252 6.26 3.48 -12.04
N VAL A 253 5.64 3.09 -10.93
CA VAL A 253 6.11 3.29 -9.57
C VAL A 253 6.24 1.91 -8.92
N ASN A 254 7.47 1.53 -8.67
CA ASN A 254 7.82 0.31 -7.96
C ASN A 254 8.37 0.63 -6.56
N GLU A 255 8.56 -0.42 -5.78
CA GLU A 255 9.15 -0.43 -4.44
C GLU A 255 10.40 0.42 -4.24
N ASN A 256 11.26 0.51 -5.26
CA ASN A 256 12.54 1.22 -5.20
C ASN A 256 12.82 2.07 -6.45
N SER A 257 11.82 2.30 -7.30
CA SER A 257 12.02 3.11 -8.49
C SER A 257 10.76 3.79 -8.99
N ILE A 258 10.95 4.90 -9.67
CA ILE A 258 9.91 5.60 -10.42
C ILE A 258 10.44 5.77 -11.85
N GLU A 259 9.71 5.25 -12.83
CA GLU A 259 10.05 5.33 -14.25
C GLU A 259 8.99 6.13 -15.01
N TYR A 260 9.46 7.04 -15.86
CA TYR A 260 8.64 7.80 -16.79
C TYR A 260 9.08 7.47 -18.21
N THR A 261 8.12 7.12 -19.07
CA THR A 261 8.34 6.96 -20.51
C THR A 261 7.39 7.86 -21.29
N LEU A 262 7.93 8.78 -22.09
CA LEU A 262 7.14 9.69 -22.91
C LEU A 262 6.55 8.92 -24.10
N VAL A 263 5.23 8.71 -24.07
CA VAL A 263 4.49 7.93 -25.07
C VAL A 263 3.76 8.78 -26.11
N ALA A 264 3.58 10.07 -25.86
CA ALA A 264 3.04 11.00 -26.86
C ALA A 264 3.91 11.04 -28.12
N GLN A 265 3.26 11.06 -29.28
CA GLN A 265 3.93 11.00 -30.59
C GLN A 265 4.19 12.40 -31.14
N ALA A 266 5.18 12.56 -32.03
CA ALA A 266 5.62 13.86 -32.56
C ALA A 266 4.49 14.77 -33.13
N GLY A 267 3.39 14.18 -33.60
CA GLY A 267 2.22 14.88 -34.13
C GLY A 267 1.02 14.93 -33.16
N ASP A 268 1.23 14.64 -31.88
CA ASP A 268 0.18 14.66 -30.88
C ASP A 268 -0.47 16.06 -30.78
N PRO A 269 -1.81 16.17 -30.79
CA PRO A 269 -2.48 17.47 -30.80
C PRO A 269 -2.31 18.27 -29.50
N ASN A 270 -1.98 17.62 -28.38
CA ASN A 270 -1.78 18.26 -27.09
C ASN A 270 -0.31 18.62 -26.87
N TYR A 271 0.62 17.73 -27.24
CA TYR A 271 2.04 17.85 -26.88
C TYR A 271 2.99 18.08 -28.05
N GLY A 272 2.55 17.85 -29.29
CA GLY A 272 3.40 17.92 -30.49
C GLY A 272 4.17 19.23 -30.65
N SER A 273 3.54 20.36 -30.32
CA SER A 273 4.18 21.69 -30.36
C SER A 273 5.06 22.01 -29.15
N LEU A 274 5.03 21.18 -28.11
CA LEU A 274 5.77 21.37 -26.87
C LEU A 274 7.08 20.56 -26.84
N PHE A 275 7.28 19.59 -27.75
CA PHE A 275 8.52 18.82 -27.83
C PHE A 275 9.72 19.69 -28.15
N ARG A 276 10.74 19.59 -27.29
CA ARG A 276 11.97 20.41 -27.31
C ARG A 276 12.97 19.91 -26.28
N THR A 277 14.16 20.48 -26.28
CA THR A 277 15.02 20.43 -25.09
C THR A 277 14.56 21.50 -24.10
N ILE A 278 14.28 21.12 -22.85
CA ILE A 278 13.79 22.04 -21.82
C ILE A 278 14.82 23.14 -21.55
N GLU A 279 14.33 24.38 -21.55
CA GLU A 279 15.16 25.57 -21.45
C GLU A 279 15.58 25.90 -20.01
N ALA A 280 16.62 26.71 -19.87
CA ALA A 280 17.07 27.21 -18.58
C ALA A 280 15.95 27.96 -17.84
N GLY A 281 15.73 27.60 -16.57
CA GLY A 281 14.69 28.21 -15.73
C GLY A 281 13.28 27.69 -15.99
N SER A 282 13.13 26.63 -16.79
CA SER A 282 11.88 25.88 -16.95
C SER A 282 11.92 24.58 -16.15
N PHE A 283 10.81 24.25 -15.50
CA PHE A 283 10.65 23.06 -14.67
C PHE A 283 9.26 22.47 -14.87
N ASP A 284 9.23 21.15 -14.99
CA ASP A 284 8.03 20.35 -14.97
C ASP A 284 8.06 19.48 -13.69
N ARG A 285 7.07 19.61 -12.81
CA ARG A 285 7.07 19.00 -11.48
C ARG A 285 5.90 18.06 -11.31
N TYR A 286 6.21 16.80 -11.04
CA TYR A 286 5.24 15.75 -10.76
C TYR A 286 5.26 15.47 -9.26
N TYR A 287 4.22 15.93 -8.57
CA TYR A 287 4.03 15.67 -7.15
C TYR A 287 3.33 14.33 -7.00
N ILE A 288 4.04 13.38 -6.39
CA ILE A 288 3.56 12.05 -6.06
C ILE A 288 3.20 12.06 -4.58
N THR A 289 1.91 11.90 -4.28
CA THR A 289 1.39 11.86 -2.92
C THR A 289 1.06 10.43 -2.56
N PHE A 290 1.61 9.99 -1.43
CA PHE A 290 1.54 8.66 -0.87
C PHE A 290 0.45 8.62 0.22
N GLY A 291 -0.30 7.52 0.27
CA GLY A 291 -1.33 7.29 1.29
C GLY A 291 -0.73 6.89 2.64
N LEU A 292 0.48 6.34 2.62
CA LEU A 292 1.30 5.94 3.77
C LEU A 292 2.64 6.66 3.73
N GLU A 293 3.41 6.54 4.80
CA GLU A 293 4.77 7.07 4.84
C GLU A 293 5.68 6.21 3.93
N HIS A 294 6.29 6.85 2.93
CA HIS A 294 7.43 6.30 2.19
C HIS A 294 8.70 6.47 3.03
N ASN A 295 9.68 5.58 2.85
CA ASN A 295 10.93 5.60 3.63
C ASN A 295 12.11 6.18 2.84
N VAL A 296 11.83 6.90 1.75
CA VAL A 296 12.86 7.37 0.80
C VAL A 296 13.76 8.39 1.50
N GLU A 297 15.03 8.05 1.68
CA GLU A 297 16.03 8.96 2.27
C GLU A 297 16.90 9.62 1.20
N SER A 298 17.11 8.93 0.08
CA SER A 298 17.95 9.39 -1.03
C SER A 298 17.55 8.80 -2.37
N PHE A 299 18.18 9.25 -3.45
CA PHE A 299 17.87 8.78 -4.80
C PHE A 299 19.06 8.92 -5.75
N THR A 300 18.96 8.24 -6.88
CA THR A 300 19.77 8.49 -8.09
C THR A 300 18.86 8.61 -9.31
N SER A 301 19.21 9.46 -10.26
CA SER A 301 18.49 9.59 -11.54
C SER A 301 19.34 9.05 -12.68
N SER A 302 18.70 8.40 -13.66
CA SER A 302 19.34 8.00 -14.92
C SER A 302 19.60 9.18 -15.85
N ASP A 303 18.91 10.31 -15.66
CA ASP A 303 19.05 11.52 -16.46
C ASP A 303 19.48 12.71 -15.57
N PRO A 304 20.58 13.41 -15.91
CA PRO A 304 21.08 14.53 -15.10
C PRO A 304 20.19 15.78 -15.11
N ALA A 305 19.23 15.89 -16.03
CA ALA A 305 18.25 16.97 -16.06
C ALA A 305 17.00 16.65 -15.21
N VAL A 306 16.96 15.47 -14.59
CA VAL A 306 15.88 15.04 -13.71
C VAL A 306 16.39 14.92 -12.29
N ASN A 307 15.62 15.51 -11.37
CA ASN A 307 15.90 15.53 -9.94
C ASN A 307 14.70 14.99 -9.16
N LEU A 308 14.93 14.51 -7.94
CA LEU A 308 13.87 14.18 -6.98
C LEU A 308 14.00 15.10 -5.77
N ARG A 309 12.88 15.59 -5.27
CA ARG A 309 12.77 16.32 -4.00
C ARG A 309 11.87 15.52 -3.05
N ILE A 310 12.33 15.35 -1.83
CA ILE A 310 11.56 14.73 -0.75
C ILE A 310 10.96 15.89 0.06
N ASP A 311 9.66 16.13 -0.10
CA ASP A 311 8.97 17.25 0.57
C ASP A 311 8.45 16.85 1.96
N SER A 312 8.05 15.60 2.12
CA SER A 312 7.67 14.96 3.37
C SER A 312 7.75 13.44 3.22
N ASP A 313 7.54 12.71 4.32
CA ASP A 313 7.42 11.24 4.34
C ASP A 313 6.23 10.73 3.50
N THR A 314 5.39 11.61 2.96
CA THR A 314 4.25 11.24 2.10
C THR A 314 4.24 11.96 0.75
N ILE A 315 5.25 12.78 0.45
CA ILE A 315 5.31 13.56 -0.79
C ILE A 315 6.71 13.49 -1.39
N LEU A 316 6.78 12.95 -2.61
CA LEU A 316 7.93 13.07 -3.50
C LEU A 316 7.59 14.00 -4.66
N VAL A 317 8.58 14.74 -5.15
CA VAL A 317 8.44 15.60 -6.33
C VAL A 317 9.52 15.25 -7.33
N VAL A 318 9.12 14.71 -8.48
CA VAL A 318 9.98 14.53 -9.64
C VAL A 318 10.04 15.86 -10.38
N GLU A 319 11.23 16.43 -10.50
CA GLU A 319 11.47 17.70 -11.18
C GLU A 319 12.30 17.47 -12.45
N ILE A 320 11.69 17.70 -13.62
CA ILE A 320 12.35 17.68 -14.92
C ILE A 320 12.71 19.13 -15.28
N GLY A 321 13.97 19.39 -15.58
CA GLY A 321 14.48 20.74 -15.80
C GLY A 321 15.34 20.91 -17.05
N GLU A 322 16.15 21.96 -17.03
CA GLU A 322 17.03 22.37 -18.12
C GLU A 322 17.86 21.21 -18.70
N GLY A 323 17.83 21.08 -20.03
CA GLY A 323 18.65 20.11 -20.76
C GLY A 323 17.97 18.77 -20.98
N PHE A 324 16.81 18.50 -20.36
CA PHE A 324 16.04 17.29 -20.65
C PHE A 324 15.53 17.31 -22.10
N VAL A 325 15.73 16.23 -22.84
CA VAL A 325 15.27 16.10 -24.23
C VAL A 325 13.83 15.58 -24.22
N PHE A 326 12.87 16.50 -24.14
CA PHE A 326 11.45 16.22 -24.13
C PHE A 326 10.94 15.94 -25.55
N GLU A 327 11.20 14.72 -26.03
CA GLU A 327 10.80 14.21 -27.36
C GLU A 327 10.18 12.80 -27.24
N PRO A 328 9.39 12.34 -28.24
CA PRO A 328 8.79 11.01 -28.25
C PRO A 328 9.78 9.88 -27.95
N GLY A 329 9.45 9.03 -26.98
CA GLY A 329 10.26 7.89 -26.55
C GLY A 329 11.38 8.24 -25.56
N ALA A 330 11.50 9.50 -25.13
CA ALA A 330 12.37 9.85 -24.01
C ALA A 330 11.91 9.12 -22.73
N SER A 331 12.84 8.63 -21.94
CA SER A 331 12.54 8.00 -20.66
C SER A 331 13.63 8.27 -19.63
N PHE A 332 13.25 8.18 -18.37
CA PHE A 332 14.18 8.24 -17.25
C PHE A 332 13.66 7.39 -16.08
N THR A 333 14.60 6.95 -15.26
CA THR A 333 14.34 6.19 -14.04
C THR A 333 14.97 6.90 -12.86
N ILE A 334 14.22 7.02 -11.79
CA ILE A 334 14.69 7.44 -10.47
C ILE A 334 14.76 6.19 -9.61
N THR A 335 15.93 5.85 -9.09
CA THR A 335 16.11 4.79 -8.10
C THR A 335 16.08 5.40 -6.71
N LEU A 336 15.22 4.86 -5.84
CA LEU A 336 14.97 5.30 -4.48
C LEU A 336 15.83 4.47 -3.51
N ASN A 337 16.43 5.11 -2.52
CA ASN A 337 17.34 4.48 -1.57
C ASN A 337 17.09 4.90 -0.13
#